data_AF-A0A349NZD5-F1
#
_entry.id   AF-A0A349NZD5-F1
#
_cell.length_a   1.000
_cell.length_b   1.000
_cell.length_c   1.000
_cell.angle_alpha   90.00
_cell.angle_beta   90.00
_cell.angle_gamma   90.00
#
_symmetry.space_group_name_H-M   'P 1'
#
loop_
_entity.id
_entity.type
_entity.pdbx_description
1 polymer ?
#
loop_
_entity_poly.entity_id
_entity_poly.type
_entity_poly.pdbx_seq_one_letter_code
_entity_poly.pdbx_strand_id
1 'polypeptide(L)'
;MCGTGTLVSSASSFNKGDLGVGSHTIYFRVKDSQNAWSTNCPSRTITVSVSCGTATDADGSTYNTVAIGTQCWMKESMRVGTMINSGTTQTNNGTIEKYCYNNQAANCTTNHPNYPDGGLYTWNEAMKYSVTEGAQGICPAGWHIPTDADWHTLENYLKDSGQVCNPNRDETLFGFVGECSSAGLKLKPGGASGFEGNLAGLLSVSAGGSAFRDMNGMFWSSSQVPPAQALGGSPHAWDRMLNFGKNTVYRAQGEISSSVTIPVRCVQNSSTKTVSLAPLTSAITLGQSVTFSSTASFSDGSMIYHNLNWRKQGSPWNWDAAYTPVATATQSNYTFAATTAHNLSTTLTPTQTGTYDVYSAASANGITWISSAIATITVSAAPCANGATNPPACNHCAAGYSMYAGTCYANCANGTLNPPLCNL
;
A
#
# COMPACT_ATOMS: atom_id res chain seq x y z
N MET A 1 -11.19 -35.11 8.03
CA MET A 1 -10.97 -34.10 9.09
C MET A 1 -11.26 -32.73 8.49
N CYS A 2 -12.30 -32.03 8.94
CA CYS A 2 -12.64 -30.71 8.39
C CYS A 2 -11.79 -29.63 9.09
N GLY A 3 -11.22 -28.72 8.31
CA GLY A 3 -10.20 -27.76 8.76
C GLY A 3 -10.67 -26.75 9.82
N THR A 4 -9.69 -26.19 10.52
CA THR A 4 -9.83 -25.06 11.43
C THR A 4 -10.00 -23.76 10.62
N GLY A 5 -10.99 -22.94 10.95
CA GLY A 5 -11.23 -21.64 10.34
C GLY A 5 -11.51 -20.58 11.41
N THR A 6 -11.22 -19.32 11.10
CA THR A 6 -11.45 -18.18 11.99
C THR A 6 -12.94 -17.82 12.00
N LEU A 7 -13.51 -17.58 13.18
CA LEU A 7 -14.90 -17.14 13.29
C LEU A 7 -15.03 -15.70 12.77
N VAL A 8 -15.72 -15.53 11.65
CA VAL A 8 -15.94 -14.22 11.02
C VAL A 8 -17.18 -13.51 11.61
N SER A 9 -18.23 -14.24 11.98
CA SER A 9 -19.43 -13.69 12.62
C SER A 9 -20.26 -14.79 13.31
N SER A 10 -21.01 -14.40 14.36
CA SER A 10 -22.01 -15.24 15.05
C SER A 10 -23.47 -14.84 14.72
N ALA A 11 -23.65 -13.86 13.82
CA ALA A 11 -24.97 -13.40 13.42
C ALA A 11 -25.68 -14.42 12.50
N SER A 12 -27.02 -14.38 12.48
CA SER A 12 -27.85 -15.19 11.58
C SER A 12 -27.70 -14.81 10.10
N SER A 13 -27.03 -13.68 9.82
CA SER A 13 -26.64 -13.19 8.50
C SER A 13 -25.27 -12.53 8.58
N PHE A 14 -24.44 -12.68 7.54
CA PHE A 14 -23.16 -11.97 7.42
C PHE A 14 -23.11 -11.18 6.10
N ASN A 15 -22.47 -10.02 6.10
CA ASN A 15 -22.25 -9.21 4.90
C ASN A 15 -20.91 -9.60 4.25
N LYS A 16 -20.84 -9.55 2.92
CA LYS A 16 -19.56 -9.72 2.19
C LYS A 16 -18.60 -8.54 2.41
N GLY A 17 -19.11 -7.39 2.86
CA GLY A 17 -18.28 -6.20 3.12
C GLY A 17 -17.17 -6.39 4.14
N ASP A 18 -17.33 -7.38 5.04
CA ASP A 18 -16.33 -7.69 6.09
C ASP A 18 -15.26 -8.69 5.62
N LEU A 19 -15.40 -9.22 4.40
CA LEU A 19 -14.46 -10.17 3.82
C LEU A 19 -13.45 -9.42 2.97
N GLY A 20 -12.15 -9.61 3.27
CA GLY A 20 -11.09 -9.17 2.37
C GLY A 20 -11.18 -9.85 1.00
N VAL A 21 -10.49 -9.32 0.00
CA VAL A 21 -10.43 -9.94 -1.34
C VAL A 21 -9.83 -11.35 -1.24
N GLY A 22 -10.46 -12.32 -1.92
CA GLY A 22 -10.00 -13.71 -1.92
C GLY A 22 -11.13 -14.73 -1.97
N SER A 23 -10.75 -16.00 -1.89
CA SER A 23 -11.66 -17.13 -1.80
C SER A 23 -11.88 -17.50 -0.34
N HIS A 24 -13.12 -17.40 0.12
CA HIS A 24 -13.52 -17.67 1.50
C HIS A 24 -14.43 -18.88 1.54
N THR A 25 -14.08 -19.86 2.37
CA THR A 25 -14.94 -21.03 2.61
C THR A 25 -15.74 -20.81 3.89
N ILE A 26 -17.06 -20.89 3.77
CA ILE A 26 -17.97 -20.71 4.90
C ILE A 26 -18.28 -22.06 5.51
N TYR A 27 -18.04 -22.14 6.82
CA TYR A 27 -18.38 -23.29 7.64
C TYR A 27 -19.58 -22.95 8.51
N PHE A 28 -20.59 -23.82 8.51
CA PHE A 28 -21.67 -23.76 9.50
C PHE A 28 -21.46 -24.83 10.57
N ARG A 29 -21.83 -24.47 11.80
CA ARG A 29 -21.98 -25.40 12.92
C ARG A 29 -23.24 -25.06 13.69
N VAL A 30 -23.92 -26.09 14.19
CA VAL A 30 -25.09 -25.95 15.06
C VAL A 30 -24.73 -26.39 16.46
N LYS A 31 -25.42 -25.86 17.46
CA LYS A 31 -25.24 -26.23 18.87
C LYS A 31 -26.49 -26.95 19.36
N ASP A 32 -26.33 -28.10 20.02
CA ASP A 32 -27.47 -28.84 20.57
C ASP A 32 -27.92 -28.31 21.95
N SER A 33 -28.97 -28.92 22.50
CA SER A 33 -29.51 -28.59 23.82
C SER A 33 -28.58 -28.91 24.98
N GLN A 34 -27.46 -29.60 24.72
CA GLN A 34 -26.43 -29.95 25.70
C GLN A 34 -25.19 -29.07 25.55
N ASN A 35 -25.29 -27.98 24.78
CA ASN A 35 -24.19 -27.06 24.50
C ASN A 35 -23.03 -27.70 23.70
N ALA A 36 -23.22 -28.84 23.03
CA ALA A 36 -22.22 -29.42 22.14
C ALA A 36 -22.36 -28.84 20.73
N TRP A 37 -21.23 -28.48 20.11
CA TRP A 37 -21.19 -28.01 18.73
C TRP A 37 -21.06 -29.18 17.75
N SER A 38 -21.74 -29.12 16.61
CA SER A 38 -21.53 -30.02 15.49
C SER A 38 -20.12 -29.86 14.89
N THR A 39 -19.67 -30.86 14.14
CA THR A 39 -18.48 -30.74 13.29
C THR A 39 -18.68 -29.67 12.21
N ASN A 40 -17.59 -29.04 11.77
CA ASN A 40 -17.63 -28.03 10.71
C ASN A 40 -18.15 -28.65 9.41
N CYS A 41 -19.30 -28.17 8.92
CA CYS A 41 -19.83 -28.54 7.62
C CYS A 41 -19.47 -27.46 6.60
N PRO A 42 -18.55 -27.71 5.64
CA PRO A 42 -18.30 -26.76 4.56
C PRO A 42 -19.56 -26.65 3.72
N SER A 43 -20.06 -25.43 3.56
CA SER A 43 -21.35 -25.21 2.90
C SER A 43 -21.20 -24.55 1.54
N ARG A 44 -20.30 -23.57 1.44
CA ARG A 44 -20.15 -22.74 0.25
C ARG A 44 -18.83 -22.00 0.26
N THR A 45 -18.25 -21.84 -0.92
CA THR A 45 -17.14 -20.91 -1.15
C THR A 45 -17.69 -19.62 -1.75
N ILE A 46 -17.26 -18.48 -1.23
CA ILE A 46 -17.56 -17.15 -1.76
C ILE A 46 -16.24 -16.52 -2.21
N THR A 47 -16.22 -16.01 -3.43
CA THR A 47 -15.12 -15.19 -3.91
C THR A 47 -15.49 -13.72 -3.74
N VAL A 48 -14.67 -12.98 -3.04
CA VAL A 48 -14.69 -11.51 -3.02
C VAL A 48 -13.60 -11.05 -3.97
N SER A 49 -13.99 -10.34 -5.01
CA SER A 49 -13.10 -9.82 -6.04
C SER A 49 -12.98 -8.31 -5.92
N VAL A 50 -11.82 -7.77 -6.33
CA VAL A 50 -11.69 -6.33 -6.54
C VAL A 50 -12.66 -5.90 -7.65
N SER A 51 -13.29 -4.73 -7.50
CA SER A 51 -14.04 -4.10 -8.58
C SER A 51 -13.11 -3.15 -9.32
N CYS A 52 -12.82 -3.44 -10.58
CA CYS A 52 -12.02 -2.57 -11.42
C CYS A 52 -12.91 -1.61 -12.21
N GLY A 53 -12.60 -0.31 -12.18
CA GLY A 53 -13.18 0.68 -13.08
C GLY A 53 -12.43 0.74 -14.41
N THR A 54 -12.80 1.64 -15.31
CA THR A 54 -12.00 1.91 -16.52
C THR A 54 -10.82 2.82 -16.19
N ALA A 55 -9.79 2.80 -17.02
CA ALA A 55 -8.67 3.73 -16.94
C ALA A 55 -8.68 4.68 -18.15
N THR A 56 -8.36 5.96 -17.95
CA THR A 56 -8.31 6.95 -19.04
C THR A 56 -6.95 7.65 -19.02
N ASP A 57 -6.25 7.62 -20.15
CA ASP A 57 -4.92 8.24 -20.28
C ASP A 57 -4.97 9.76 -20.55
N ALA A 58 -3.79 10.35 -20.70
CA ALA A 58 -3.63 11.79 -20.94
C ALA A 58 -4.20 12.26 -22.30
N ASP A 59 -4.37 11.35 -23.26
CA ASP A 59 -4.97 11.65 -24.57
C ASP A 59 -6.49 11.46 -24.57
N GLY A 60 -7.07 11.07 -23.43
CA GLY A 60 -8.50 10.76 -23.31
C GLY A 60 -8.89 9.37 -23.81
N SER A 61 -7.92 8.50 -24.12
CA SER A 61 -8.23 7.12 -24.49
C SER A 61 -8.63 6.32 -23.25
N THR A 62 -9.78 5.64 -23.33
CA THR A 62 -10.24 4.74 -22.28
C THR A 62 -9.79 3.29 -22.56
N TYR A 63 -9.44 2.58 -21.48
CA TYR A 63 -8.97 1.20 -21.46
C TYR A 63 -9.87 0.39 -20.53
N ASN A 64 -10.18 -0.84 -20.94
CA ASN A 64 -10.88 -1.80 -20.10
C ASN A 64 -9.92 -2.42 -19.10
N THR A 65 -10.46 -2.91 -18.00
CA THR A 65 -9.67 -3.49 -16.92
C THR A 65 -10.27 -4.81 -16.49
N VAL A 66 -9.47 -5.61 -15.80
CA VAL A 66 -9.85 -6.91 -15.28
C VAL A 66 -9.31 -7.09 -13.87
N ALA A 67 -10.16 -7.61 -12.99
CA ALA A 67 -9.76 -8.01 -11.66
C ALA A 67 -9.14 -9.40 -11.72
N ILE A 68 -7.87 -9.51 -11.33
CA ILE A 68 -7.17 -10.79 -11.22
C ILE A 68 -6.57 -10.88 -9.82
N GLY A 69 -7.13 -11.78 -9.01
CA GLY A 69 -6.81 -11.86 -7.58
C GLY A 69 -7.12 -10.54 -6.88
N THR A 70 -6.08 -9.91 -6.33
CA THR A 70 -6.16 -8.64 -5.60
C THR A 70 -5.74 -7.44 -6.45
N GLN A 71 -5.44 -7.62 -7.74
CA GLN A 71 -4.96 -6.56 -8.61
C GLN A 71 -5.96 -6.24 -9.72
N CYS A 72 -6.03 -4.97 -10.10
CA CYS A 72 -6.71 -4.52 -11.31
C CYS A 72 -5.68 -4.28 -12.40
N TRP A 73 -5.82 -5.01 -13.51
CA TRP A 73 -4.93 -4.94 -14.66
C TRP A 73 -5.65 -4.38 -15.88
N MET A 74 -4.94 -3.60 -16.70
CA MET A 74 -5.48 -3.20 -18.01
C MET A 74 -5.58 -4.40 -18.95
N LYS A 75 -6.67 -4.47 -19.72
CA LYS A 75 -6.91 -5.48 -20.76
C LYS A 75 -6.25 -5.14 -22.10
N GLU A 76 -5.95 -3.87 -22.34
CA GLU A 76 -5.25 -3.40 -23.53
C GLU A 76 -3.90 -2.77 -23.17
N SER A 77 -2.96 -2.78 -24.12
CA SER A 77 -1.67 -2.10 -23.96
C SER A 77 -1.83 -0.60 -24.17
N MET A 78 -1.01 0.20 -23.49
CA MET A 78 -1.04 1.66 -23.59
C MET A 78 -0.84 2.15 -25.01
N ARG A 79 -1.62 3.16 -25.43
CA ARG A 79 -1.55 3.81 -26.75
C ARG A 79 -1.46 5.34 -26.68
N VAL A 80 -1.09 5.88 -25.53
CA VAL A 80 -0.91 7.32 -25.26
C VAL A 80 0.30 7.91 -26.01
N GLY A 81 0.26 9.20 -26.32
CA GLY A 81 1.39 9.96 -26.85
C GLY A 81 1.35 10.23 -28.35
N THR A 82 2.31 11.00 -28.85
CA THR A 82 2.46 11.31 -30.26
C THR A 82 3.19 10.19 -30.99
N MET A 83 2.64 9.75 -32.12
CA MET A 83 3.29 8.75 -32.94
C MET A 83 4.52 9.34 -33.64
N ILE A 84 5.65 8.67 -33.51
CA ILE A 84 6.87 8.97 -34.25
C ILE A 84 7.27 7.76 -35.12
N ASN A 85 8.05 8.02 -36.17
CA ASN A 85 8.54 6.96 -37.05
C ASN A 85 9.69 6.19 -36.40
N SER A 86 9.78 4.90 -36.67
CA SER A 86 10.82 4.00 -36.10
C SER A 86 12.27 4.41 -36.39
N GLY A 87 12.52 5.34 -37.31
CA GLY A 87 13.85 5.93 -37.57
C GLY A 87 14.20 7.13 -36.69
N THR A 88 13.27 7.58 -35.85
CA THR A 88 13.46 8.69 -34.89
C THR A 88 13.49 8.11 -33.49
N THR A 89 14.35 8.61 -32.61
CA THR A 89 14.46 8.12 -31.22
C THR A 89 13.48 8.84 -30.30
N GLN A 90 12.90 8.11 -29.34
CA GLN A 90 12.11 8.71 -28.25
C GLN A 90 13.01 9.56 -27.33
N THR A 91 12.59 10.78 -26.99
CA THR A 91 13.43 11.73 -26.24
C THR A 91 12.70 12.39 -25.07
N ASN A 92 13.48 12.75 -24.02
CA ASN A 92 12.95 13.42 -22.83
C ASN A 92 12.65 14.89 -23.14
N ASN A 93 11.51 15.13 -23.78
CA ASN A 93 11.09 16.45 -24.26
C ASN A 93 9.72 16.89 -23.69
N GLY A 94 9.18 16.14 -22.73
CA GLY A 94 7.88 16.40 -22.10
C GLY A 94 6.67 15.93 -22.92
N THR A 95 6.86 15.47 -24.16
CA THR A 95 5.84 14.83 -24.98
C THR A 95 6.00 13.33 -24.88
N ILE A 96 4.92 12.62 -24.57
CA ILE A 96 4.96 11.15 -24.63
C ILE A 96 5.02 10.75 -26.10
N GLU A 97 5.97 9.92 -26.49
CA GLU A 97 6.18 9.48 -27.86
C GLU A 97 5.94 7.97 -27.98
N LYS A 98 5.38 7.50 -29.09
CA LYS A 98 5.13 6.07 -29.33
C LYS A 98 5.51 5.66 -30.74
N TYR A 99 5.91 4.40 -30.90
CA TYR A 99 5.95 3.76 -32.21
C TYR A 99 4.69 2.93 -32.43
N CYS A 100 4.26 2.84 -33.70
CA CYS A 100 3.35 1.80 -34.16
C CYS A 100 4.01 1.04 -35.31
N TYR A 101 3.70 -0.24 -35.44
CA TYR A 101 4.23 -1.07 -36.51
C TYR A 101 4.00 -0.46 -37.90
N ASN A 102 4.98 -0.60 -38.77
CA ASN A 102 5.00 -0.08 -40.15
C ASN A 102 4.79 1.44 -40.26
N ASN A 103 5.01 2.19 -39.18
CA ASN A 103 4.69 3.61 -39.10
C ASN A 103 3.22 3.89 -39.52
N GLN A 104 2.29 3.01 -39.12
CA GLN A 104 0.85 3.17 -39.35
C GLN A 104 0.09 3.34 -38.03
N ALA A 105 -0.55 4.49 -37.82
CA ALA A 105 -1.26 4.81 -36.57
C ALA A 105 -2.37 3.80 -36.24
N ALA A 106 -2.99 3.22 -37.26
CA ALA A 106 -4.03 2.21 -37.11
C ALA A 106 -3.52 0.90 -36.47
N ASN A 107 -2.22 0.61 -36.54
CA ASN A 107 -1.61 -0.56 -35.88
C ASN A 107 -1.52 -0.39 -34.35
N CYS A 108 -1.53 0.85 -33.84
CA CYS A 108 -1.64 1.09 -32.40
C CYS A 108 -3.08 0.99 -31.86
N THR A 109 -4.11 0.97 -32.72
CA THR A 109 -5.50 1.25 -32.30
C THR A 109 -6.55 0.25 -32.78
N THR A 110 -6.48 -0.25 -34.02
CA THR A 110 -7.64 -0.94 -34.65
C THR A 110 -7.31 -2.11 -35.59
N ASN A 111 -6.06 -2.29 -36.04
CA ASN A 111 -5.75 -3.11 -37.23
C ASN A 111 -5.42 -4.60 -37.01
N HIS A 112 -5.48 -5.12 -35.79
CA HIS A 112 -5.10 -6.52 -35.56
C HIS A 112 -6.33 -7.37 -35.22
N PRO A 113 -6.56 -8.49 -35.93
CA PRO A 113 -7.84 -9.22 -35.91
C PRO A 113 -8.25 -9.77 -34.53
N ASN A 114 -7.32 -9.86 -33.58
CA ASN A 114 -7.61 -10.32 -32.23
C ASN A 114 -7.55 -9.19 -31.19
N TYR A 115 -6.51 -8.34 -31.19
CA TYR A 115 -6.36 -7.17 -30.29
C TYR A 115 -5.35 -6.16 -30.87
N PRO A 116 -5.58 -4.84 -30.80
CA PRO A 116 -4.61 -3.84 -31.23
C PRO A 116 -3.30 -3.93 -30.43
N ASP A 117 -2.17 -3.69 -31.10
CA ASP A 117 -0.82 -3.85 -30.52
C ASP A 117 -0.54 -2.85 -29.39
N GLY A 118 -1.25 -1.72 -29.40
CA GLY A 118 -0.92 -0.56 -28.58
C GLY A 118 0.30 0.19 -29.13
N GLY A 119 0.75 1.18 -28.37
CA GLY A 119 2.03 1.85 -28.63
C GLY A 119 3.20 1.00 -28.13
N LEU A 120 4.33 1.13 -28.81
CA LEU A 120 5.60 0.54 -28.40
C LEU A 120 6.49 1.65 -27.83
N TYR A 121 7.07 1.40 -26.66
CA TYR A 121 7.85 2.37 -25.92
C TYR A 121 9.18 1.76 -25.49
N THR A 122 10.25 2.56 -25.55
CA THR A 122 11.48 2.27 -24.81
C THR A 122 11.18 2.29 -23.32
N TRP A 123 11.99 1.60 -22.52
CA TRP A 123 11.78 1.59 -21.06
C TRP A 123 11.82 2.99 -20.46
N ASN A 124 12.77 3.82 -20.92
CA ASN A 124 12.89 5.21 -20.45
C ASN A 124 11.64 6.03 -20.78
N GLU A 125 11.11 5.90 -21.98
CA GLU A 125 9.88 6.60 -22.38
C GLU A 125 8.68 6.13 -21.58
N ALA A 126 8.51 4.80 -21.44
CA ALA A 126 7.46 4.21 -20.61
C ALA A 126 7.50 4.75 -19.19
N MET A 127 8.68 4.79 -18.58
CA MET A 127 8.88 5.29 -17.22
C MET A 127 8.81 6.82 -17.10
N LYS A 128 8.58 7.55 -18.21
CA LYS A 128 8.73 9.01 -18.28
C LYS A 128 10.05 9.48 -17.67
N TYR A 129 11.12 8.75 -17.99
CA TYR A 129 12.48 9.00 -17.54
C TYR A 129 12.67 8.94 -16.01
N SER A 130 11.71 8.35 -15.28
CA SER A 130 11.86 7.99 -13.87
C SER A 130 12.66 6.69 -13.73
N VAL A 131 13.41 6.58 -12.63
CA VAL A 131 14.07 5.33 -12.21
C VAL A 131 13.40 4.71 -10.98
N THR A 132 12.34 5.33 -10.47
CA THR A 132 11.61 4.83 -9.30
C THR A 132 10.77 3.62 -9.70
N GLU A 133 11.07 2.46 -9.11
CA GLU A 133 10.23 1.27 -9.21
C GLU A 133 8.79 1.59 -8.77
N GLY A 134 7.80 1.10 -9.52
CA GLY A 134 6.39 1.40 -9.29
C GLY A 134 5.97 2.82 -9.68
N ALA A 135 6.77 3.55 -10.45
CA ALA A 135 6.38 4.86 -10.96
C ALA A 135 5.13 4.77 -11.85
N GLN A 136 4.32 5.83 -11.81
CA GLN A 136 3.19 5.98 -12.73
C GLN A 136 3.61 5.81 -14.19
N GLY A 137 4.74 6.44 -14.58
CA GLY A 137 5.20 6.44 -15.97
C GLY A 137 4.12 7.00 -16.91
N ILE A 138 3.95 6.36 -18.07
CA ILE A 138 2.91 6.70 -19.05
C ILE A 138 1.51 6.21 -18.66
N CYS A 139 1.36 5.47 -17.56
CA CYS A 139 0.06 4.99 -17.11
C CYS A 139 -0.86 6.13 -16.64
N PRO A 140 -2.19 5.92 -16.67
CA PRO A 140 -3.15 6.85 -16.10
C PRO A 140 -2.93 7.16 -14.62
N ALA A 141 -3.49 8.28 -14.15
CA ALA A 141 -3.49 8.60 -12.73
C ALA A 141 -4.16 7.49 -11.91
N GLY A 142 -3.52 7.10 -10.79
CA GLY A 142 -3.96 5.96 -9.97
C GLY A 142 -3.53 4.59 -10.50
N TRP A 143 -2.75 4.55 -11.58
CA TRP A 143 -2.13 3.35 -12.16
C TRP A 143 -0.61 3.53 -12.23
N HIS A 144 0.12 2.43 -12.33
CA HIS A 144 1.57 2.46 -12.50
C HIS A 144 2.07 1.38 -13.45
N ILE A 145 3.31 1.56 -13.91
CA ILE A 145 4.02 0.51 -14.65
C ILE A 145 4.34 -0.62 -13.65
N PRO A 146 3.86 -1.84 -13.90
CA PRO A 146 3.96 -2.94 -12.96
C PRO A 146 5.39 -3.16 -12.50
N THR A 147 5.56 -3.47 -11.23
CA THR A 147 6.82 -3.98 -10.72
C THR A 147 6.96 -5.48 -11.02
N ASP A 148 8.16 -6.02 -10.81
CA ASP A 148 8.43 -7.46 -10.88
C ASP A 148 7.60 -8.23 -9.84
N ALA A 149 7.35 -7.61 -8.68
CA ALA A 149 6.50 -8.14 -7.62
C ALA A 149 5.01 -8.13 -8.01
N ASP A 150 4.54 -7.11 -8.73
CA ASP A 150 3.17 -7.08 -9.26
C ASP A 150 2.93 -8.22 -10.23
N TRP A 151 3.86 -8.41 -11.18
CA TRP A 151 3.83 -9.54 -12.11
C TRP A 151 3.86 -10.88 -11.39
N HIS A 152 4.73 -11.04 -10.39
CA HIS A 152 4.80 -12.27 -9.62
C HIS A 152 3.48 -12.56 -8.89
N THR A 153 2.82 -11.54 -8.33
CA THR A 153 1.51 -11.67 -7.67
C THR A 153 0.45 -12.18 -8.66
N LEU A 154 0.40 -11.58 -9.85
CA LEU A 154 -0.49 -11.98 -10.94
C LEU A 154 -0.27 -13.44 -11.36
N GLU A 155 0.98 -13.81 -11.65
CA GLU A 155 1.35 -15.15 -12.10
C GLU A 155 1.05 -16.21 -11.04
N ASN A 156 1.42 -15.92 -9.79
CA ASN A 156 1.23 -16.85 -8.69
C ASN A 156 -0.24 -17.04 -8.33
N TYR A 157 -1.10 -16.04 -8.56
CA TYR A 157 -2.55 -16.18 -8.46
C TYR A 157 -3.13 -17.08 -9.56
N LEU A 158 -2.62 -16.93 -10.79
CA LEU A 158 -3.16 -17.64 -11.95
C LEU A 158 -2.65 -19.07 -12.11
N LYS A 159 -1.60 -19.47 -11.39
CA LYS A 159 -1.10 -20.85 -11.47
C LYS A 159 -2.13 -21.85 -10.92
N ASP A 160 -2.12 -23.05 -11.48
CA ASP A 160 -2.89 -24.18 -10.97
C ASP A 160 -2.26 -24.74 -9.69
N SER A 161 -3.07 -25.38 -8.86
CA SER A 161 -2.60 -26.04 -7.64
C SER A 161 -1.47 -27.03 -7.95
N GLY A 162 -0.38 -26.95 -7.19
CA GLY A 162 0.81 -27.79 -7.37
C GLY A 162 1.83 -27.27 -8.38
N GLN A 163 1.55 -26.18 -9.10
CA GLN A 163 2.54 -25.51 -9.95
C GLN A 163 3.45 -24.58 -9.12
N VAL A 164 4.72 -24.54 -9.52
CA VAL A 164 5.72 -23.61 -8.97
C VAL A 164 5.77 -22.37 -9.86
N CYS A 165 5.94 -21.22 -9.22
CA CYS A 165 6.20 -19.96 -9.86
C CYS A 165 7.17 -19.20 -8.95
N ASN A 166 8.46 -19.35 -9.19
CA ASN A 166 9.52 -18.77 -8.38
C ASN A 166 9.66 -17.28 -8.73
N PRO A 167 9.66 -16.36 -7.75
CA PRO A 167 9.89 -14.94 -8.01
C PRO A 167 11.30 -14.64 -8.53
N ASN A 168 12.28 -15.49 -8.23
CA ASN A 168 13.69 -15.29 -8.58
C ASN A 168 14.12 -16.08 -9.84
N ARG A 169 13.16 -16.59 -10.62
CA ARG A 169 13.48 -17.30 -11.87
C ARG A 169 14.05 -16.30 -12.90
N ASP A 170 15.10 -16.72 -13.58
CA ASP A 170 15.66 -16.02 -14.73
C ASP A 170 15.69 -17.04 -15.87
N GLU A 171 14.73 -16.92 -16.79
CA GLU A 171 14.52 -17.90 -17.85
C GLU A 171 15.19 -17.46 -19.17
N THR A 172 16.29 -16.70 -19.08
CA THR A 172 17.10 -16.36 -20.26
C THR A 172 17.68 -17.63 -20.92
N LEU A 173 17.97 -17.51 -22.23
CA LEU A 173 18.22 -18.50 -23.31
C LEU A 173 18.90 -19.86 -23.04
N PHE A 174 19.33 -20.17 -21.81
CA PHE A 174 20.00 -21.43 -21.44
C PHE A 174 19.46 -22.09 -20.15
N GLY A 175 18.39 -21.56 -19.53
CA GLY A 175 17.84 -22.09 -18.27
C GLY A 175 16.33 -22.36 -18.35
N PHE A 176 15.90 -23.32 -19.17
CA PHE A 176 14.49 -23.71 -19.30
C PHE A 176 13.97 -24.44 -18.05
N VAL A 177 13.54 -23.70 -17.04
CA VAL A 177 12.56 -24.22 -16.08
C VAL A 177 11.25 -23.54 -16.42
N GLY A 178 10.41 -24.20 -17.23
CA GLY A 178 9.12 -23.65 -17.64
C GLY A 178 8.14 -23.56 -16.47
N GLU A 179 8.33 -22.58 -15.59
CA GLU A 179 7.48 -22.35 -14.43
C GLU A 179 6.24 -21.52 -14.81
N CYS A 180 5.28 -21.37 -13.89
CA CYS A 180 4.07 -20.57 -14.10
C CYS A 180 3.27 -20.95 -15.38
N SER A 181 3.37 -22.20 -15.84
CA SER A 181 2.81 -22.65 -17.14
C SER A 181 1.29 -22.46 -17.25
N SER A 182 0.54 -22.72 -16.19
CA SER A 182 -0.90 -22.47 -16.19
C SER A 182 -1.24 -20.98 -16.19
N ALA A 183 -0.39 -20.14 -15.58
CA ALA A 183 -0.57 -18.69 -15.61
C ALA A 183 -0.40 -18.14 -17.02
N GLY A 184 0.65 -18.54 -17.74
CA GLY A 184 0.89 -18.01 -19.09
C GLY A 184 -0.16 -18.45 -20.11
N LEU A 185 -0.72 -19.66 -19.98
CA LEU A 185 -1.90 -20.04 -20.77
C LEU A 185 -3.10 -19.12 -20.50
N LYS A 186 -3.36 -18.77 -19.23
CA LYS A 186 -4.51 -17.95 -18.84
C LYS A 186 -4.33 -16.47 -19.20
N LEU A 187 -3.09 -15.97 -19.27
CA LEU A 187 -2.77 -14.57 -19.57
C LEU A 187 -2.85 -14.23 -21.06
N LYS A 188 -2.73 -15.22 -21.94
CA LYS A 188 -2.77 -15.04 -23.40
C LYS A 188 -4.11 -14.47 -23.92
N PRO A 189 -4.15 -14.01 -25.18
CA PRO A 189 -5.38 -13.62 -25.87
C PRO A 189 -6.44 -14.74 -25.79
N GLY A 190 -7.65 -14.41 -25.33
CA GLY A 190 -8.74 -15.37 -25.13
C GLY A 190 -8.55 -16.34 -23.95
N GLY A 191 -7.50 -16.13 -23.14
CA GLY A 191 -7.24 -16.93 -21.94
C GLY A 191 -8.24 -16.65 -20.81
N ALA A 192 -8.39 -17.61 -19.90
CA ALA A 192 -9.41 -17.56 -18.85
C ALA A 192 -9.22 -16.43 -17.80
N SER A 193 -8.08 -15.74 -17.79
CA SER A 193 -7.85 -14.62 -16.86
C SER A 193 -8.52 -13.32 -17.32
N GLY A 194 -8.81 -13.17 -18.60
CA GLY A 194 -9.25 -11.90 -19.19
C GLY A 194 -8.16 -10.82 -19.24
N PHE A 195 -6.88 -11.14 -19.00
CA PHE A 195 -5.76 -10.20 -19.16
C PHE A 195 -5.55 -9.74 -20.61
N GLU A 196 -5.88 -10.62 -21.57
CA GLU A 196 -5.71 -10.39 -23.01
C GLU A 196 -4.29 -9.93 -23.38
N GLY A 197 -3.28 -10.70 -22.95
CA GLY A 197 -1.87 -10.41 -23.14
C GLY A 197 -1.46 -10.48 -24.62
N ASN A 198 -1.67 -9.39 -25.35
CA ASN A 198 -1.46 -9.34 -26.79
C ASN A 198 -0.02 -9.70 -27.19
N LEU A 199 0.12 -10.47 -28.27
CA LEU A 199 1.40 -10.99 -28.77
C LEU A 199 2.06 -9.99 -29.72
N ALA A 200 2.15 -8.73 -29.31
CA ALA A 200 2.62 -7.65 -30.18
C ALA A 200 4.12 -7.74 -30.49
N GLY A 201 4.91 -8.47 -29.70
CA GLY A 201 6.36 -8.61 -29.88
C GLY A 201 7.13 -7.38 -29.44
N LEU A 202 8.30 -7.20 -30.06
CA LEU A 202 9.13 -6.02 -29.90
C LEU A 202 9.39 -5.34 -31.24
N LEU A 203 9.73 -4.06 -31.20
CA LEU A 203 10.28 -3.35 -32.35
C LEU A 203 11.70 -2.93 -32.02
N SER A 204 12.65 -3.40 -32.83
CA SER A 204 14.03 -2.94 -32.77
C SER A 204 14.18 -1.75 -33.72
N VAL A 205 14.36 -0.55 -33.18
CA VAL A 205 14.43 0.68 -34.00
C VAL A 205 15.69 0.73 -34.87
N SER A 206 16.79 0.08 -34.47
CA SER A 206 18.04 0.01 -35.24
C SER A 206 18.00 -0.99 -36.40
N ALA A 207 17.18 -2.05 -36.28
CA ALA A 207 17.02 -3.06 -37.33
C ALA A 207 15.83 -2.79 -38.26
N GLY A 208 15.00 -1.77 -37.98
CA GLY A 208 13.82 -1.41 -38.78
C GLY A 208 12.76 -2.51 -38.88
N GLY A 209 12.85 -3.56 -38.07
CA GLY A 209 12.06 -4.77 -38.18
C GLY A 209 11.26 -5.07 -36.91
N SER A 210 10.01 -5.49 -37.07
CA SER A 210 9.24 -6.15 -36.03
C SER A 210 9.86 -7.49 -35.72
N ALA A 211 10.27 -7.73 -34.47
CA ALA A 211 10.71 -9.05 -34.04
C ALA A 211 9.60 -9.70 -33.22
N PHE A 212 9.26 -10.93 -33.60
CA PHE A 212 8.37 -11.81 -32.85
C PHE A 212 6.93 -11.33 -32.66
N ARG A 213 6.46 -10.38 -33.48
CA ARG A 213 5.03 -10.04 -33.59
C ARG A 213 4.22 -11.29 -33.93
N ASP A 214 3.06 -11.44 -33.30
CA ASP A 214 2.17 -12.62 -33.34
C ASP A 214 2.76 -13.90 -32.71
N MET A 215 4.00 -13.85 -32.22
CA MET A 215 4.66 -14.99 -31.59
C MET A 215 4.92 -14.75 -30.10
N ASN A 216 5.28 -13.53 -29.70
CA ASN A 216 5.61 -13.17 -28.32
C ASN A 216 4.80 -11.96 -27.85
N GLY A 217 4.20 -12.01 -26.66
CA GLY A 217 3.68 -10.84 -25.96
C GLY A 217 4.71 -10.39 -24.95
N MET A 218 5.23 -9.17 -25.09
CA MET A 218 6.29 -8.64 -24.23
C MET A 218 5.78 -7.44 -23.46
N PHE A 219 6.13 -7.34 -22.18
CA PHE A 219 5.64 -6.28 -21.30
C PHE A 219 6.73 -5.81 -20.35
N TRP A 220 6.95 -4.49 -20.30
CA TRP A 220 7.90 -3.89 -19.37
C TRP A 220 7.50 -4.08 -17.90
N SER A 221 8.49 -4.26 -17.04
CA SER A 221 8.42 -3.94 -15.61
C SER A 221 9.13 -2.61 -15.32
N SER A 222 8.69 -1.90 -14.29
CA SER A 222 9.40 -0.75 -13.72
C SER A 222 10.62 -1.17 -12.87
N SER A 223 10.73 -2.45 -12.52
CA SER A 223 11.84 -2.98 -11.73
C SER A 223 13.09 -3.16 -12.59
N GLN A 224 14.15 -2.43 -12.24
CA GLN A 224 15.46 -2.62 -12.85
C GLN A 224 16.11 -3.94 -12.37
N VAL A 225 16.85 -4.58 -13.27
CA VAL A 225 17.68 -5.74 -12.92
C VAL A 225 18.85 -5.24 -12.08
N PRO A 226 19.15 -5.87 -10.92
CA PRO A 226 20.32 -5.52 -10.13
C PRO A 226 21.61 -5.61 -10.97
N PRO A 227 22.56 -4.67 -10.87
CA PRO A 227 23.77 -4.67 -11.69
C PRO A 227 24.57 -5.98 -11.65
N ALA A 228 24.54 -6.69 -10.51
CA ALA A 228 25.20 -7.98 -10.34
C ALA A 228 24.57 -9.13 -11.15
N GLN A 229 23.34 -8.96 -11.64
CA GLN A 229 22.57 -9.94 -12.42
C GLN A 229 22.41 -9.53 -13.89
N ALA A 230 22.71 -8.27 -14.23
CA ALA A 230 22.49 -7.72 -15.55
C ALA A 230 23.40 -8.36 -16.61
N LEU A 231 22.79 -8.84 -17.70
CA LEU A 231 23.52 -9.40 -18.83
C LEU A 231 24.33 -8.33 -19.57
N GLY A 232 25.53 -8.69 -20.05
CA GLY A 232 26.28 -7.86 -21.00
C GLY A 232 26.70 -6.46 -20.52
N GLY A 233 26.65 -6.18 -19.21
CA GLY A 233 27.12 -4.92 -18.62
C GLY A 233 26.26 -3.68 -18.94
N SER A 234 25.11 -3.86 -19.58
CA SER A 234 24.16 -2.77 -19.89
C SER A 234 23.03 -2.73 -18.85
N PRO A 235 22.40 -1.59 -18.60
CA PRO A 235 21.24 -1.52 -17.70
C PRO A 235 20.08 -2.31 -18.29
N HIS A 236 19.42 -3.12 -17.48
CA HIS A 236 18.25 -3.92 -17.87
C HIS A 236 17.09 -3.65 -16.92
N ALA A 237 15.87 -3.84 -17.41
CA ALA A 237 14.68 -4.00 -16.60
C ALA A 237 14.16 -5.42 -16.76
N TRP A 238 13.45 -5.90 -15.75
CA TRP A 238 12.69 -7.13 -15.93
C TRP A 238 11.60 -6.90 -16.97
N ASP A 239 11.35 -7.90 -17.79
CA ASP A 239 10.16 -7.94 -18.63
C ASP A 239 9.41 -9.26 -18.40
N ARG A 240 8.20 -9.33 -18.95
CA ARG A 240 7.46 -10.58 -19.09
C ARG A 240 7.24 -10.90 -20.53
N MET A 241 7.48 -12.15 -20.90
CA MET A 241 7.20 -12.67 -22.23
C MET A 241 6.21 -13.83 -22.17
N LEU A 242 5.17 -13.76 -22.98
CA LEU A 242 4.24 -14.85 -23.29
C LEU A 242 4.56 -15.35 -24.71
N ASN A 243 4.86 -16.62 -24.89
CA ASN A 243 5.10 -17.17 -26.23
C ASN A 243 3.88 -17.94 -26.73
N PHE A 244 3.51 -17.78 -27.99
CA PHE A 244 2.36 -18.46 -28.61
C PHE A 244 2.38 -19.97 -28.38
N GLY A 245 3.53 -20.61 -28.62
CA GLY A 245 3.72 -22.07 -28.54
C GLY A 245 4.12 -22.62 -27.16
N LYS A 246 4.23 -21.78 -26.13
CA LYS A 246 4.63 -22.20 -24.78
C LYS A 246 3.65 -21.70 -23.72
N ASN A 247 3.43 -22.47 -22.67
CA ASN A 247 2.45 -22.09 -21.65
C ASN A 247 3.08 -21.23 -20.53
N THR A 248 4.39 -21.22 -20.40
CA THR A 248 5.14 -20.46 -19.39
C THR A 248 5.03 -18.94 -19.55
N VAL A 249 5.05 -18.25 -18.40
CA VAL A 249 5.35 -16.82 -18.35
C VAL A 249 6.85 -16.65 -18.12
N TYR A 250 7.54 -16.25 -19.17
CA TYR A 250 8.98 -16.01 -19.10
C TYR A 250 9.25 -14.70 -18.37
N ARG A 251 10.21 -14.76 -17.44
CA ARG A 251 10.79 -13.59 -16.78
C ARG A 251 12.19 -13.41 -17.35
N ALA A 252 12.39 -12.35 -18.14
CA ALA A 252 13.63 -12.08 -18.85
C ALA A 252 14.13 -10.67 -18.59
N GLN A 253 15.34 -10.40 -19.07
CA GLN A 253 16.03 -9.13 -18.91
C GLN A 253 15.91 -8.35 -20.23
N GLY A 254 15.09 -7.31 -20.25
CA GLY A 254 14.98 -6.39 -21.38
C GLY A 254 15.96 -5.23 -21.24
N GLU A 255 16.78 -5.01 -22.27
CA GLU A 255 17.78 -3.95 -22.26
C GLU A 255 17.13 -2.57 -22.18
N ILE A 256 17.58 -1.74 -21.23
CA ILE A 256 17.20 -0.33 -21.14
C ILE A 256 18.04 0.45 -22.15
N SER A 257 17.56 0.50 -23.39
CA SER A 257 18.21 1.23 -24.47
C SER A 257 17.21 2.01 -25.31
N SER A 258 17.73 2.89 -26.17
CA SER A 258 16.92 3.53 -27.21
C SER A 258 16.47 2.57 -28.30
N SER A 259 17.00 1.34 -28.32
CA SER A 259 16.84 0.38 -29.42
C SER A 259 15.74 -0.65 -29.20
N VAL A 260 15.33 -0.89 -27.94
CA VAL A 260 14.34 -1.91 -27.58
C VAL A 260 13.03 -1.22 -27.20
N THR A 261 11.97 -1.53 -27.93
CA THR A 261 10.63 -1.00 -27.66
C THR A 261 9.62 -2.14 -27.59
N ILE A 262 8.82 -2.16 -26.51
CA ILE A 262 7.77 -3.15 -26.30
C ILE A 262 6.50 -2.47 -25.75
N PRO A 263 5.34 -3.15 -25.81
CA PRO A 263 4.12 -2.64 -25.20
C PRO A 263 4.23 -2.44 -23.69
N VAL A 264 3.44 -1.50 -23.17
CA VAL A 264 3.29 -1.26 -21.74
C VAL A 264 1.90 -1.69 -21.30
N ARG A 265 1.86 -2.47 -20.22
CA ARG A 265 0.64 -2.72 -19.44
C ARG A 265 0.74 -1.97 -18.14
N CYS A 266 -0.41 -1.56 -17.62
CA CYS A 266 -0.50 -0.88 -16.33
C CYS A 266 -1.32 -1.71 -15.36
N VAL A 267 -0.93 -1.62 -14.10
CA VAL A 267 -1.65 -2.18 -12.95
C VAL A 267 -2.10 -1.01 -12.08
N GLN A 268 -3.31 -1.12 -11.54
CA GLN A 268 -3.83 -0.06 -10.67
C GLN A 268 -2.97 -0.01 -9.41
N ASN A 269 -2.72 1.18 -8.89
CA ASN A 269 -2.01 1.33 -7.63
C ASN A 269 -2.68 0.46 -6.59
N SER A 270 -1.88 -0.39 -5.92
CA SER A 270 -2.35 -1.19 -4.80
C SER A 270 -3.12 -0.29 -3.85
N SER A 271 -4.21 -0.83 -3.32
CA SER A 271 -5.12 -0.08 -2.47
C SER A 271 -4.39 0.78 -1.47
N THR A 272 -4.57 2.09 -1.61
CA THR A 272 -4.07 3.09 -0.69
C THR A 272 -4.47 2.71 0.74
N LYS A 273 -3.45 2.48 1.57
CA LYS A 273 -3.58 2.24 3.01
C LYS A 273 -3.05 3.47 3.72
N THR A 274 -3.94 4.39 4.05
CA THR A 274 -3.58 5.64 4.69
C THR A 274 -4.07 5.67 6.12
N VAL A 275 -3.23 6.17 7.00
CA VAL A 275 -3.58 6.54 8.37
C VAL A 275 -3.18 7.98 8.56
N SER A 276 -4.10 8.81 9.03
CA SER A 276 -3.85 10.20 9.40
C SER A 276 -4.23 10.44 10.85
N LEU A 277 -3.53 11.38 11.46
CA LEU A 277 -3.71 11.77 12.84
C LEU A 277 -3.67 13.30 12.93
N ALA A 278 -4.67 13.90 13.56
CA ALA A 278 -4.73 15.33 13.79
C ALA A 278 -5.24 15.61 15.22
N PRO A 279 -4.76 16.65 15.92
CA PRO A 279 -3.68 17.56 15.51
C PRO A 279 -2.30 16.88 15.54
N LEU A 280 -1.38 17.30 14.66
CA LEU A 280 -0.03 16.73 14.57
C LEU A 280 0.91 17.20 15.69
N THR A 281 0.62 18.38 16.26
CA THR A 281 1.32 18.93 17.43
C THR A 281 0.36 19.68 18.33
N SER A 282 0.50 19.54 19.65
CA SER A 282 -0.28 20.32 20.63
C SER A 282 0.52 20.49 21.92
N ALA A 283 0.64 21.74 22.39
CA ALA A 283 1.04 22.03 23.76
C ALA A 283 -0.21 22.07 24.62
N ILE A 284 -0.23 21.28 25.70
CA ILE A 284 -1.38 21.20 26.60
C ILE A 284 -0.94 21.34 28.04
N THR A 285 -1.80 21.95 28.85
CA THR A 285 -1.56 22.15 30.27
C THR A 285 -2.18 21.02 31.09
N LEU A 286 -1.56 20.62 32.21
CA LEU A 286 -2.15 19.69 33.17
C LEU A 286 -3.57 20.15 33.54
N GLY A 287 -4.54 19.24 33.45
CA GLY A 287 -5.97 19.50 33.62
C GLY A 287 -6.72 19.77 32.31
N GLN A 288 -6.05 20.00 31.19
CA GLN A 288 -6.68 20.15 29.88
C GLN A 288 -6.82 18.82 29.14
N SER A 289 -7.76 18.81 28.19
CA SER A 289 -7.97 17.69 27.26
C SER A 289 -7.82 18.17 25.82
N VAL A 290 -7.25 17.32 24.96
CA VAL A 290 -7.18 17.51 23.50
C VAL A 290 -7.79 16.31 22.81
N THR A 291 -8.61 16.58 21.80
CA THR A 291 -9.19 15.53 20.95
C THR A 291 -8.28 15.29 19.75
N PHE A 292 -7.88 14.04 19.55
CA PHE A 292 -7.24 13.54 18.35
C PHE A 292 -8.27 12.89 17.44
N SER A 293 -8.35 13.37 16.21
CA SER A 293 -9.05 12.69 15.13
C SER A 293 -8.07 11.79 14.41
N SER A 294 -8.34 10.50 14.43
CA SER A 294 -7.61 9.53 13.62
C SER A 294 -8.49 8.97 12.53
N THR A 295 -7.96 8.98 11.31
CA THR A 295 -8.65 8.53 10.10
C THR A 295 -7.81 7.43 9.49
N ALA A 296 -8.40 6.26 9.27
CA ALA A 296 -7.74 5.16 8.59
C ALA A 296 -8.61 4.68 7.43
N SER A 297 -8.00 4.48 6.27
CA SER A 297 -8.71 4.03 5.07
C SER A 297 -7.82 3.10 4.26
N PHE A 298 -8.30 1.87 4.08
CA PHE A 298 -7.71 0.88 3.18
C PHE A 298 -8.69 0.71 2.01
N SER A 299 -8.31 1.13 0.80
CA SER A 299 -9.21 1.10 -0.36
C SER A 299 -9.49 -0.31 -0.91
N ASP A 300 -8.81 -1.36 -0.42
CA ASP A 300 -9.12 -2.78 -0.67
C ASP A 300 -10.17 -3.33 0.30
N GLY A 301 -10.66 -2.52 1.25
CA GLY A 301 -11.53 -2.98 2.33
C GLY A 301 -10.85 -3.95 3.30
N SER A 302 -9.52 -4.11 3.24
CA SER A 302 -8.79 -5.08 4.06
C SER A 302 -8.56 -4.64 5.50
N MET A 303 -9.02 -3.46 5.91
CA MET A 303 -8.80 -2.94 7.26
C MET A 303 -9.63 -3.74 8.26
N ILE A 304 -8.96 -4.43 9.17
CA ILE A 304 -9.63 -5.21 10.23
C ILE A 304 -9.46 -4.50 11.58
N TYR A 305 -8.31 -3.84 11.80
CA TYR A 305 -7.98 -3.16 13.05
C TYR A 305 -7.51 -1.72 12.78
N HIS A 306 -7.94 -0.79 13.62
CA HIS A 306 -7.46 0.60 13.69
C HIS A 306 -7.29 0.97 15.16
N ASN A 307 -6.07 1.32 15.55
CA ASN A 307 -5.73 1.61 16.93
C ASN A 307 -5.06 2.98 17.08
N LEU A 308 -5.20 3.55 18.28
CA LEU A 308 -4.43 4.70 18.76
C LEU A 308 -3.68 4.28 20.02
N ASN A 309 -2.38 4.58 20.07
CA ASN A 309 -1.49 4.28 21.18
C ASN A 309 -0.73 5.55 21.57
N TRP A 310 -0.13 5.54 22.75
CA TRP A 310 0.72 6.64 23.18
C TRP A 310 1.87 6.18 24.07
N ARG A 311 2.84 7.07 24.31
CA ARG A 311 3.86 6.89 25.34
C ARG A 311 4.44 8.22 25.78
N LYS A 312 4.96 8.27 27.02
CA LYS A 312 5.94 9.30 27.38
C LYS A 312 7.25 8.97 26.67
N GLN A 313 7.92 9.96 26.07
CA GLN A 313 9.21 9.71 25.43
C GLN A 313 10.19 9.09 26.45
N GLY A 314 10.86 8.00 26.05
CA GLY A 314 11.71 7.20 26.94
C GLY A 314 10.98 6.14 27.77
N SER A 315 9.66 6.01 27.68
CA SER A 315 8.87 4.94 28.31
C SER A 315 8.33 3.93 27.28
N PRO A 316 7.97 2.71 27.69
CA PRO A 316 7.26 1.75 26.83
C PRO A 316 5.91 2.29 26.33
N TRP A 317 5.44 1.75 25.20
CA TRP A 317 4.11 2.06 24.67
C TRP A 317 3.01 1.56 25.61
N ASN A 318 2.02 2.41 25.85
CA ASN A 318 0.78 1.98 26.49
C ASN A 318 -0.16 1.50 25.38
N TRP A 319 -0.38 0.19 25.35
CA TRP A 319 -1.29 -0.43 24.40
C TRP A 319 -2.69 -0.40 24.99
N ASP A 320 -3.65 0.21 24.30
CA ASP A 320 -5.04 0.02 24.66
C ASP A 320 -5.40 -1.45 24.45
N ALA A 321 -5.96 -2.09 25.48
CA ALA A 321 -6.37 -3.49 25.43
C ALA A 321 -7.63 -3.69 24.56
N ALA A 322 -8.33 -2.61 24.22
CA ALA A 322 -9.50 -2.64 23.35
C ALA A 322 -9.07 -2.58 21.88
N TYR A 323 -8.69 -3.72 21.31
CA TYR A 323 -8.78 -3.92 19.87
C TYR A 323 -10.24 -3.70 19.49
N THR A 324 -10.54 -2.61 18.77
CA THR A 324 -11.88 -2.41 18.23
C THR A 324 -11.88 -2.91 16.79
N PRO A 325 -12.56 -4.03 16.48
CA PRO A 325 -12.81 -4.42 15.10
C PRO A 325 -13.58 -3.29 14.43
N VAL A 326 -13.03 -2.74 13.36
CA VAL A 326 -13.58 -1.55 12.70
C VAL A 326 -14.70 -2.00 11.76
N ALA A 327 -15.89 -2.26 12.29
CA ALA A 327 -17.03 -2.60 11.44
C ALA A 327 -17.61 -1.36 10.71
N THR A 328 -17.35 -0.13 11.18
CA THR A 328 -18.13 1.04 10.69
C THR A 328 -17.48 2.42 10.77
N ALA A 329 -16.25 2.59 11.29
CA ALA A 329 -15.69 3.94 11.49
C ALA A 329 -14.44 4.19 10.63
N THR A 330 -14.60 4.95 9.55
CA THR A 330 -13.48 5.55 8.77
C THR A 330 -12.78 6.68 9.53
N GLN A 331 -13.36 7.14 10.64
CA GLN A 331 -12.86 8.19 11.50
C GLN A 331 -13.23 7.90 12.96
N SER A 332 -12.25 8.01 13.86
CA SER A 332 -12.45 7.87 15.29
C SER A 332 -11.86 9.08 16.01
N ASN A 333 -12.65 9.68 16.91
CA ASN A 333 -12.22 10.79 17.75
C ASN A 333 -11.84 10.25 19.14
N TYR A 334 -10.60 10.49 19.54
CA TYR A 334 -10.04 10.05 20.81
C TYR A 334 -9.68 11.26 21.65
N THR A 335 -10.14 11.30 22.90
CA THR A 335 -9.79 12.41 23.80
C THR A 335 -8.62 12.01 24.68
N PHE A 336 -7.53 12.75 24.56
CA PHE A 336 -6.38 12.72 25.46
C PHE A 336 -6.62 13.71 26.58
N ALA A 337 -6.60 13.25 27.84
CA ALA A 337 -6.74 14.13 28.99
C ALA A 337 -5.52 14.02 29.92
N ALA A 338 -4.86 15.13 30.23
CA ALA A 338 -3.72 15.14 31.16
C ALA A 338 -4.22 15.35 32.60
N THR A 339 -4.60 14.28 33.31
CA THR A 339 -5.23 14.37 34.64
C THR A 339 -4.30 13.91 35.78
N THR A 340 -4.72 14.22 37.01
CA THR A 340 -3.99 13.88 38.26
C THR A 340 -4.51 12.63 38.98
N ALA A 341 -5.64 12.01 38.57
CA ALA A 341 -6.18 10.78 39.18
C ALA A 341 -7.10 9.97 38.24
N HIS A 342 -7.12 8.64 38.43
CA HIS A 342 -7.90 7.64 37.69
C HIS A 342 -9.42 7.70 37.95
N ASN A 343 -10.24 7.61 36.90
CA ASN A 343 -11.42 6.71 36.85
C ASN A 343 -12.08 6.63 35.45
N LEU A 344 -12.76 5.49 35.23
CA LEU A 344 -13.19 4.89 33.95
C LEU A 344 -14.21 5.66 33.10
N SER A 345 -13.86 5.87 31.82
CA SER A 345 -14.53 5.38 30.60
C SER A 345 -14.25 6.36 29.44
N THR A 346 -13.77 5.86 28.31
CA THR A 346 -13.44 6.59 27.05
C THR A 346 -12.42 7.74 27.09
N THR A 347 -11.90 8.10 28.25
CA THR A 347 -10.79 9.06 28.38
C THR A 347 -9.52 8.31 28.70
N LEU A 348 -8.59 8.29 27.76
CA LEU A 348 -7.24 7.87 28.05
C LEU A 348 -6.60 9.00 28.87
N THR A 349 -5.90 8.69 29.97
CA THR A 349 -5.23 9.67 30.83
C THR A 349 -3.77 9.30 31.10
N PRO A 350 -2.77 10.11 30.71
CA PRO A 350 -1.41 9.95 31.18
C PRO A 350 -1.14 10.87 32.37
N THR A 351 -0.49 10.31 33.36
CA THR A 351 -0.02 10.98 34.56
C THR A 351 1.36 11.60 34.29
N GLN A 352 1.50 12.92 34.52
CA GLN A 352 2.76 13.71 34.64
C GLN A 352 3.12 14.60 33.44
N THR A 353 3.87 15.67 33.72
CA THR A 353 4.48 16.57 32.73
C THR A 353 5.53 15.86 31.88
N GLY A 354 5.75 16.39 30.67
CA GLY A 354 6.75 15.90 29.72
C GLY A 354 6.24 15.78 28.28
N THR A 355 7.07 15.22 27.42
CA THR A 355 6.75 15.00 25.99
C THR A 355 6.22 13.60 25.78
N TYR A 356 5.15 13.49 24.98
CA TYR A 356 4.49 12.24 24.64
C TYR A 356 4.40 12.07 23.12
N ASP A 357 4.59 10.84 22.66
CA ASP A 357 4.30 10.42 21.29
C ASP A 357 2.90 9.81 21.26
N VAL A 358 2.09 10.18 20.28
CA VAL A 358 0.80 9.58 19.96
C VAL A 358 0.91 8.90 18.60
N TYR A 359 0.52 7.64 18.52
CA TYR A 359 0.70 6.77 17.37
C TYR A 359 -0.64 6.20 16.94
N SER A 360 -1.04 6.41 15.70
CA SER A 360 -2.15 5.68 15.10
C SER A 360 -1.64 4.66 14.10
N ALA A 361 -2.25 3.47 14.08
CA ALA A 361 -1.96 2.45 13.08
C ALA A 361 -3.18 1.63 12.70
N ALA A 362 -3.12 1.07 11.50
CA ALA A 362 -4.13 0.16 11.00
C ALA A 362 -3.49 -1.14 10.49
N SER A 363 -4.23 -2.25 10.62
CA SER A 363 -3.79 -3.59 10.25
C SER A 363 -4.89 -4.36 9.53
N ALA A 364 -4.47 -5.20 8.58
CA ALA A 364 -5.34 -6.13 7.86
C ALA A 364 -5.42 -7.54 8.48
N ASN A 365 -4.66 -7.82 9.54
CA ASN A 365 -4.63 -9.14 10.16
C ASN A 365 -4.39 -9.13 11.68
N GLY A 366 -4.21 -7.94 12.28
CA GLY A 366 -3.99 -7.75 13.72
C GLY A 366 -2.55 -8.04 14.20
N ILE A 367 -1.67 -8.51 13.30
CA ILE A 367 -0.30 -8.92 13.63
C ILE A 367 0.72 -8.00 12.95
N THR A 368 0.49 -7.65 11.68
CA THR A 368 1.36 -6.79 10.89
C THR A 368 0.68 -5.43 10.70
N TRP A 369 1.30 -4.36 11.20
CA TRP A 369 0.81 -2.99 11.04
C TRP A 369 1.31 -2.44 9.71
N ILE A 370 0.39 -2.06 8.83
CA ILE A 370 0.68 -1.83 7.40
C ILE A 370 0.71 -0.33 7.08
N SER A 371 0.14 0.51 7.94
CA SER A 371 0.15 1.97 7.82
C SER A 371 0.09 2.62 9.19
N SER A 372 0.80 3.74 9.37
CA SER A 372 0.82 4.44 10.65
C SER A 372 1.15 5.93 10.55
N ALA A 373 0.77 6.69 11.58
CA ALA A 373 1.06 8.10 11.76
C ALA A 373 1.48 8.39 13.20
N ILE A 374 2.44 9.30 13.38
CA ILE A 374 2.93 9.75 14.70
C ILE A 374 2.69 11.25 14.84
N ALA A 375 2.18 11.66 16.01
CA ALA A 375 2.10 13.04 16.47
C ALA A 375 2.83 13.18 17.81
N THR A 376 3.24 14.41 18.16
CA THR A 376 3.92 14.69 19.42
C THR A 376 3.20 15.77 20.20
N ILE A 377 3.07 15.58 21.50
CA ILE A 377 2.48 16.57 22.41
C ILE A 377 3.37 16.82 23.62
N THR A 378 3.27 18.03 24.16
CA THR A 378 3.98 18.44 25.37
C THR A 378 2.97 18.78 26.45
N VAL A 379 3.07 18.10 27.59
CA VAL A 379 2.26 18.35 28.79
C VAL A 379 3.07 19.21 29.75
N SER A 380 2.66 20.45 29.96
CA SER A 380 3.25 21.36 30.94
C SER A 380 2.39 21.46 32.20
N ALA A 381 3.01 21.84 33.33
CA ALA A 381 2.25 22.12 34.53
C ALA A 381 1.36 23.37 34.34
N ALA A 382 0.20 23.38 34.98
CA ALA A 382 -0.61 24.59 35.03
C ALA A 382 0.15 25.71 35.73
N PRO A 383 0.19 26.93 35.16
CA PRO A 383 0.70 28.08 35.90
C PRO A 383 -0.20 28.29 37.11
N CYS A 384 0.37 28.40 38.31
CA CYS A 384 -0.45 28.65 39.50
C CYS A 384 -1.13 30.03 39.35
N ALA A 385 -2.40 30.15 39.78
CA ALA A 385 -3.17 31.40 39.65
C ALA A 385 -2.53 32.60 40.39
N ASN A 386 -1.64 32.32 41.35
CA ASN A 386 -0.86 33.28 42.12
C ASN A 386 0.56 33.54 41.56
N GLY A 387 0.90 33.00 40.38
CA GLY A 387 2.22 33.15 39.77
C GLY A 387 3.32 32.22 40.31
N ALA A 388 3.00 31.29 41.21
CA ALA A 388 3.96 30.28 41.68
C ALA A 388 4.24 29.21 40.59
N THR A 389 5.44 28.60 40.64
CA THR A 389 5.79 27.41 39.84
C THR A 389 5.50 26.14 40.65
N ASN A 390 5.11 25.02 40.03
CA ASN A 390 4.89 23.74 40.71
C ASN A 390 6.04 22.74 40.39
N PRO A 391 6.77 22.19 41.40
CA PRO A 391 6.63 22.45 42.83
C PRO A 391 7.12 23.85 43.25
N PRO A 392 6.56 24.42 44.33
CA PRO A 392 6.78 25.81 44.72
C PRO A 392 8.21 26.03 45.24
N ALA A 393 8.95 26.95 44.61
CA ALA A 393 10.26 27.40 45.08
C ALA A 393 10.17 28.86 45.56
N CYS A 394 10.65 29.16 46.77
CA CYS A 394 10.72 30.54 47.24
C CYS A 394 11.87 31.28 46.53
N ASN A 395 11.55 32.44 45.95
CA ASN A 395 12.47 33.27 45.19
C ASN A 395 13.14 34.38 46.04
N HIS A 396 12.65 34.65 47.26
CA HIS A 396 13.26 35.56 48.24
C HIS A 396 12.96 35.14 49.70
N CYS A 397 13.96 35.16 50.59
CA CYS A 397 13.77 35.02 52.04
C CYS A 397 13.52 36.39 52.70
N ALA A 398 12.85 36.41 53.86
CA ALA A 398 12.65 37.64 54.64
C ALA A 398 13.99 38.26 55.10
N ALA A 399 14.01 39.58 55.34
CA ALA A 399 15.20 40.32 55.76
C ALA A 399 15.84 39.68 57.01
N GLY A 400 17.12 39.32 56.91
CA GLY A 400 17.87 38.65 57.98
C GLY A 400 18.09 37.14 57.79
N TYR A 401 17.52 36.51 56.76
CA TYR A 401 17.67 35.07 56.50
C TYR A 401 18.25 34.79 55.10
N SER A 402 19.06 33.72 55.00
CA SER A 402 19.72 33.29 53.77
C SER A 402 19.14 31.97 53.22
N MET A 403 19.10 31.82 51.90
CA MET A 403 18.72 30.56 51.25
C MET A 403 19.83 29.50 51.46
N TYR A 404 19.44 28.30 51.88
CA TYR A 404 20.33 27.13 51.88
C TYR A 404 19.63 25.97 51.16
N ALA A 405 20.26 25.46 50.09
CA ALA A 405 19.75 24.33 49.29
C ALA A 405 18.29 24.48 48.80
N GLY A 406 17.85 25.70 48.46
CA GLY A 406 16.50 25.96 47.92
C GLY A 406 15.38 26.09 48.96
N THR A 407 15.70 26.08 50.26
CA THR A 407 14.73 26.19 51.35
C THR A 407 15.05 27.39 52.25
N CYS A 408 14.07 28.27 52.53
CA CYS A 408 14.20 29.29 53.60
C CYS A 408 13.82 28.65 54.94
N TYR A 409 14.59 28.93 56.01
CA TYR A 409 14.39 28.35 57.34
C TYR A 409 13.17 28.93 58.12
N ALA A 410 12.36 29.81 57.53
CA ALA A 410 11.06 30.31 58.01
C ALA A 410 10.23 30.94 56.86
N ASN A 411 8.96 31.31 57.14
CA ASN A 411 7.92 31.78 56.20
C ASN A 411 8.41 32.79 55.13
N CYS A 412 7.95 32.64 53.88
CA CYS A 412 8.32 33.51 52.78
C CYS A 412 7.67 34.91 52.93
N ALA A 413 8.39 35.98 52.55
CA ALA A 413 8.10 37.38 52.93
C ALA A 413 6.76 37.95 52.40
N ASN A 414 6.10 37.22 51.51
CA ASN A 414 4.80 37.53 50.92
C ASN A 414 3.60 36.93 51.68
N GLY A 415 3.81 36.37 52.88
CA GLY A 415 2.72 35.90 53.74
C GLY A 415 2.16 34.51 53.38
N THR A 416 2.79 33.77 52.48
CA THR A 416 2.40 32.40 52.12
C THR A 416 3.12 31.36 53.00
N LEU A 417 2.39 30.34 53.47
CA LEU A 417 2.94 29.18 54.20
C LEU A 417 4.00 28.45 53.35
N ASN A 418 5.11 28.03 53.96
CA ASN A 418 6.22 27.35 53.28
C ASN A 418 6.00 25.82 53.23
N PRO A 419 6.10 25.14 52.07
CA PRO A 419 6.23 25.70 50.71
C PRO A 419 4.90 26.27 50.18
N PRO A 420 4.91 27.36 49.38
CA PRO A 420 3.69 28.04 48.93
C PRO A 420 2.78 27.09 48.17
N LEU A 421 1.68 26.67 48.79
CA LEU A 421 0.73 25.75 48.16
C LEU A 421 0.22 26.34 46.84
N CYS A 422 0.44 25.62 45.74
CA CYS A 422 -0.14 25.98 44.45
C CYS A 422 -1.67 25.80 44.56
N ASN A 423 -2.40 26.91 44.46
CA ASN A 423 -3.86 26.87 44.32
C ASN A 423 -4.14 26.68 42.82
N LEU A 424 -4.41 25.43 42.42
CA LEU A 424 -4.68 25.02 41.04
C LEU A 424 -6.05 25.50 40.57
#